data_AF-A0A841KST7-F1
#
_entry.id   AF-A0A841KST7-F1
#
_cell.length_a   1.000
_cell.length_b   1.000
_cell.length_c   1.000
_cell.angle_alpha   90.00
_cell.angle_beta   90.00
_cell.angle_gamma   90.00
#
_symmetry.space_group_name_H-M   'P 1'
#
loop_
_entity.id
_entity.type
_entity.pdbx_description
1 polymer ?
#
loop_
_entity_poly.entity_id
_entity_poly.type
_entity_poly.pdbx_seq_one_letter_code
_entity_poly.pdbx_strand_id
1 'polypeptide(L)'
;MSKKIVLLLVVLTLFTAIFTGCGSDSNPIVGKWTVDTVNEDIEQAKKDQVNVGNIMIVKVVQMLFNQGAEVEFLKDSTANINGIGMKYQWVDETHLEITPSNGGNTLIYEANLSGDELTLKIQYLTLTLKKK
;
A
#
# COMPACT_ATOMS: atom_id res chain seq x y z
N MET A 1 -21.66 38.87 30.57
CA MET A 1 -22.01 37.95 29.47
C MET A 1 -23.14 37.05 29.92
N SER A 2 -24.27 37.03 29.20
CA SER A 2 -25.41 36.20 29.57
C SER A 2 -25.04 34.72 29.36
N LYS A 3 -25.41 33.86 30.31
CA LYS A 3 -25.17 32.39 30.26
C LYS A 3 -25.65 31.75 28.96
N LYS A 4 -26.59 32.41 28.26
CA LYS A 4 -27.14 32.03 26.95
C LYS A 4 -26.14 32.18 25.78
N ILE A 5 -25.23 33.16 25.83
CA ILE A 5 -24.25 33.41 24.75
C ILE A 5 -23.09 32.40 24.83
N VAL A 6 -22.67 32.04 26.05
CA VAL A 6 -21.60 31.05 26.27
C VAL A 6 -22.05 29.65 25.83
N LEU A 7 -23.30 29.28 26.11
CA LEU A 7 -23.86 28.00 25.68
C LEU A 7 -23.91 27.88 24.14
N LEU A 8 -24.20 28.99 23.45
CA LEU A 8 -24.31 29.03 21.99
C LEU A 8 -22.95 28.86 21.31
N LEU A 9 -21.88 29.42 21.91
CA LEU A 9 -20.50 29.24 21.43
C LEU A 9 -19.98 27.81 21.63
N VAL A 10 -20.34 27.15 22.73
CA VAL A 10 -19.94 25.75 23.01
C VAL A 10 -20.68 24.76 22.10
N VAL A 11 -21.94 25.03 21.76
CA VAL A 11 -22.69 24.19 20.81
C VAL A 11 -22.17 24.38 19.38
N LEU A 12 -21.76 25.59 19.01
CA LEU A 12 -21.25 25.88 17.66
C LEU A 12 -19.87 25.23 17.39
N THR A 13 -19.01 25.09 18.40
CA THR A 13 -17.72 24.38 18.26
C THR A 13 -17.86 22.86 18.29
N LEU A 14 -18.95 22.31 18.86
CA LEU A 14 -19.21 20.86 18.81
C LEU A 14 -19.68 20.39 17.42
N PHE A 15 -20.31 21.26 16.63
CA PHE A 15 -20.84 20.89 15.31
C PHE A 15 -19.80 20.89 14.17
N THR A 16 -18.62 21.50 14.36
CA THR A 16 -17.55 21.45 13.35
C THR A 16 -16.72 20.15 13.42
N ALA A 17 -16.84 19.37 14.49
CA ALA A 17 -16.13 18.09 14.63
C ALA A 17 -16.80 16.91 13.89
N ILE A 18 -17.97 17.11 13.29
CA ILE A 18 -18.76 16.03 12.65
C ILE A 18 -18.61 16.01 11.12
N PHE A 19 -17.77 16.87 10.54
CA PHE A 19 -17.53 16.91 9.09
C PHE A 19 -16.19 16.31 8.64
N THR A 20 -15.42 15.66 9.53
CA THR A 20 -14.33 14.78 9.09
C THR A 20 -14.89 13.41 8.70
N GLY A 21 -15.15 13.25 7.39
CA GLY A 21 -15.01 11.94 6.75
C GLY A 21 -16.29 11.17 6.43
N CYS A 22 -17.28 11.80 5.80
CA CYS A 22 -18.21 11.04 4.93
C CYS A 22 -17.49 10.77 3.60
N GLY A 23 -16.45 9.96 3.63
CA GLY A 23 -15.76 9.46 2.45
C GLY A 23 -16.15 8.00 2.28
N SER A 24 -16.82 7.68 1.17
CA SER A 24 -17.06 6.32 0.72
C SER A 24 -15.87 5.41 1.01
N ASP A 25 -16.11 4.15 1.40
CA ASP A 25 -15.15 3.03 1.53
C ASP A 25 -14.26 2.82 0.28
N SER A 26 -13.48 3.82 -0.10
CA SER A 26 -12.49 3.73 -1.15
C SER A 26 -11.22 3.24 -0.50
N ASN A 27 -10.84 2.00 -0.78
CA ASN A 27 -9.55 1.45 -0.40
C ASN A 27 -8.45 2.49 -0.76
N PRO A 28 -7.70 3.01 0.22
CA PRO A 28 -6.89 4.22 0.05
C PRO A 28 -5.70 4.03 -0.90
N ILE A 29 -5.35 2.78 -1.20
CA ILE A 29 -4.34 2.40 -2.19
C ILE A 29 -4.82 2.57 -3.65
N VAL A 30 -6.14 2.69 -3.88
CA VAL A 30 -6.71 2.81 -5.23
C VAL A 30 -6.14 4.05 -5.93
N GLY A 31 -5.69 3.86 -7.17
CA GLY A 31 -5.07 4.89 -7.98
C GLY A 31 -3.82 4.41 -8.71
N LYS A 32 -3.14 5.36 -9.34
CA LYS A 32 -1.90 5.13 -10.09
C LYS A 32 -0.69 5.50 -9.25
N TRP A 33 0.33 4.68 -9.37
CA TRP A 33 1.57 4.75 -8.61
C TRP A 33 2.75 4.52 -9.54
N THR A 34 3.92 5.02 -9.13
CA THR A 34 5.19 4.74 -9.76
C THR A 34 6.13 4.14 -8.73
N VAL A 35 6.82 3.06 -9.07
CA VAL A 35 7.91 2.55 -8.23
C VAL A 35 9.05 3.56 -8.22
N ASP A 36 9.25 4.21 -7.08
CA ASP A 36 10.29 5.24 -6.88
C ASP A 36 11.62 4.60 -6.51
N THR A 37 11.61 3.68 -5.53
CA THR A 37 12.81 2.96 -5.09
C THR A 37 12.55 1.47 -4.90
N VAL A 38 13.61 0.70 -5.15
CA VAL A 38 13.69 -0.75 -4.96
C VAL A 38 14.98 -1.00 -4.18
N ASN A 39 14.88 -1.40 -2.91
CA ASN A 39 16.03 -1.57 -2.03
C ASN A 39 16.12 -3.02 -1.53
N GLU A 40 17.29 -3.62 -1.66
CA GLU A 40 17.59 -4.96 -1.14
C GLU A 40 18.46 -4.88 0.11
N ASP A 41 18.00 -5.46 1.22
CA ASP A 41 18.80 -5.65 2.43
C ASP A 41 19.68 -6.90 2.29
N ILE A 42 20.78 -6.73 1.54
CA ILE A 42 21.75 -7.79 1.24
C ILE A 42 22.41 -8.33 2.51
N GLU A 43 22.55 -7.51 3.55
CA GLU A 43 23.19 -7.93 4.80
C GLU A 43 22.26 -8.83 5.63
N GLN A 44 20.96 -8.53 5.65
CA GLN A 44 19.95 -9.42 6.21
C GLN A 44 19.86 -10.72 5.41
N ALA A 45 19.84 -10.63 4.09
CA ALA A 45 19.88 -11.80 3.19
C ALA A 45 21.05 -12.74 3.53
N LYS A 46 22.28 -12.22 3.64
CA LYS A 46 23.46 -13.03 4.00
C LYS A 46 23.34 -13.72 5.35
N LYS A 47 22.80 -13.03 6.37
CA LYS A 47 22.60 -13.60 7.71
C LYS A 47 21.61 -14.77 7.70
N ASP A 48 20.57 -14.67 6.88
CA ASP A 48 19.51 -15.67 6.79
C ASP A 48 19.87 -16.89 5.92
N GLN A 49 21.13 -16.99 5.47
CA GLN A 49 21.62 -18.06 4.58
C GLN A 49 20.68 -18.29 3.39
N VAL A 50 20.37 -17.23 2.63
CA VAL A 50 19.33 -17.23 1.60
C VAL A 50 19.33 -18.51 0.76
N ASN A 51 18.24 -19.27 0.86
CA ASN A 51 18.00 -20.44 0.02
C ASN A 51 17.52 -19.98 -1.38
N VAL A 52 17.80 -20.77 -2.42
CA VAL A 52 17.50 -20.51 -3.84
C VAL A 52 16.05 -20.08 -4.08
N GLY A 53 15.09 -20.61 -3.30
CA GLY A 53 13.68 -20.22 -3.39
C GLY A 53 13.41 -18.74 -3.06
N ASN A 54 14.10 -18.18 -2.07
CA ASN A 54 13.96 -16.77 -1.68
C ASN A 54 14.53 -15.85 -2.76
N ILE A 55 15.64 -16.26 -3.38
CA ILE A 55 16.26 -15.53 -4.50
C ILE A 55 15.30 -15.43 -5.69
N MET A 56 14.60 -16.53 -6.01
CA MET A 56 13.63 -16.54 -7.12
C MET A 56 12.45 -15.60 -6.86
N ILE A 57 11.90 -15.59 -5.65
CA ILE A 57 10.79 -14.68 -5.29
C ILE A 57 11.22 -13.23 -5.46
N VAL A 58 12.39 -12.85 -4.93
CA VAL A 58 12.87 -11.48 -5.04
C VAL A 58 13.10 -11.08 -6.50
N LYS A 59 13.65 -11.96 -7.34
CA LYS A 59 13.83 -11.67 -8.77
C LYS A 59 12.50 -11.46 -9.50
N VAL A 60 11.48 -12.27 -9.21
CA VAL A 60 10.14 -12.09 -9.78
C VAL A 60 9.55 -10.74 -9.34
N VAL A 61 9.65 -10.40 -8.06
CA VAL A 61 9.16 -9.10 -7.56
C VAL A 61 9.89 -7.95 -8.24
N GLN A 62 11.21 -8.02 -8.41
CA GLN A 62 11.99 -7.00 -9.12
C GLN A 62 11.64 -6.85 -10.60
N MET A 63 11.23 -7.94 -11.27
CA MET A 63 10.79 -7.87 -12.67
C MET A 63 9.42 -7.19 -12.80
N LEU A 64 8.53 -7.38 -11.81
CA LEU A 64 7.21 -6.76 -11.77
C LEU A 64 7.27 -5.30 -11.31
N PHE A 65 8.08 -5.03 -10.29
CA PHE A 65 8.22 -3.74 -9.63
C PHE A 65 9.63 -3.16 -9.84
N ASN A 66 10.11 -3.13 -11.08
CA ASN A 66 11.35 -2.43 -11.39
C ASN A 66 11.17 -0.92 -11.18
N GLN A 67 12.26 -0.21 -10.88
CA GLN A 67 12.21 1.23 -10.71
C GLN A 67 11.60 1.92 -11.96
N GLY A 68 10.67 2.84 -11.71
CA GLY A 68 9.88 3.52 -12.74
C GLY A 68 8.66 2.75 -13.24
N ALA A 69 8.45 1.50 -12.81
CA ALA A 69 7.27 0.73 -13.20
C ALA A 69 5.99 1.43 -12.74
N GLU A 70 4.97 1.39 -13.61
CA GLU A 70 3.63 1.85 -13.26
C GLU A 70 2.85 0.74 -12.58
N VAL A 71 2.16 1.12 -11.50
CA VAL A 71 1.25 0.26 -10.77
C VAL A 71 -0.08 0.97 -10.63
N GLU A 72 -1.16 0.33 -11.05
CA GLU A 72 -2.52 0.85 -10.92
C GLU A 72 -3.37 -0.12 -10.10
N PHE A 73 -3.85 0.33 -8.94
CA PHE A 73 -4.80 -0.41 -8.11
C PHE A 73 -6.22 0.07 -8.43
N LEU A 74 -7.07 -0.86 -8.87
CA LEU A 74 -8.44 -0.60 -9.29
C LEU A 74 -9.45 -0.98 -8.19
N LYS A 75 -10.61 -0.33 -8.20
CA LYS A 75 -11.65 -0.49 -7.17
C LYS A 75 -12.22 -1.91 -7.05
N ASP A 76 -12.07 -2.73 -8.08
CA ASP A 76 -12.57 -4.11 -8.15
C ASP A 76 -11.56 -5.15 -7.64
N SER A 77 -10.59 -4.72 -6.83
CA SER A 77 -9.51 -5.57 -6.29
C SER A 77 -8.60 -6.16 -7.36
N THR A 78 -8.51 -5.50 -8.52
CA THR A 78 -7.51 -5.81 -9.55
C THR A 78 -6.39 -4.78 -9.56
N ALA A 79 -5.17 -5.23 -9.84
CA ALA A 79 -4.02 -4.37 -10.01
C ALA A 79 -3.39 -4.63 -11.38
N ASN A 80 -2.94 -3.56 -12.03
CA ASN A 80 -2.07 -3.64 -13.20
C ASN A 80 -0.66 -3.25 -12.76
N ILE A 81 0.26 -4.21 -12.79
CA ILE A 81 1.67 -4.00 -12.42
C ILE A 81 2.50 -4.25 -13.68
N ASN A 82 3.08 -3.19 -14.24
CA ASN A 82 3.91 -3.27 -15.45
C ASN A 82 3.21 -3.99 -16.63
N GLY A 83 1.91 -3.75 -16.82
CA GLY A 83 1.10 -4.36 -17.88
C GLY A 83 0.54 -5.75 -17.54
N ILE A 84 0.85 -6.29 -16.35
CA ILE A 84 0.40 -7.61 -15.91
C ILE A 84 -0.76 -7.45 -14.93
N GLY A 85 -1.88 -8.10 -15.24
CA GLY A 85 -3.05 -8.17 -14.37
C GLY A 85 -2.81 -9.08 -13.17
N MET A 86 -3.10 -8.54 -11.98
CA MET A 86 -3.00 -9.20 -10.68
C MET A 86 -4.29 -8.93 -9.90
N LYS A 87 -4.57 -9.75 -8.89
CA LYS A 87 -5.57 -9.46 -7.86
C LYS A 87 -4.86 -8.98 -6.60
N TYR A 88 -5.51 -8.14 -5.82
CA TYR A 88 -4.99 -7.71 -4.53
C TYR A 88 -6.08 -7.63 -3.47
N GLN A 89 -5.69 -7.88 -2.21
CA GLN A 89 -6.57 -7.73 -1.06
C GLN A 89 -5.75 -7.39 0.19
N TRP A 90 -6.32 -6.57 1.08
CA TRP A 90 -5.76 -6.40 2.42
C TRP A 90 -6.13 -7.63 3.24
N VAL A 91 -5.12 -8.29 3.81
CA VAL A 91 -5.31 -9.41 4.76
C VAL A 91 -5.63 -8.85 6.14
N ASP A 92 -4.93 -7.77 6.50
CA ASP A 92 -5.16 -6.95 7.69
C ASP A 92 -4.70 -5.50 7.42
N GLU A 93 -4.62 -4.66 8.45
CA GLU A 93 -4.24 -3.24 8.35
C GLU A 93 -2.82 -3.00 7.83
N THR A 94 -1.96 -4.00 7.89
CA THR A 94 -0.52 -3.92 7.62
C THR A 94 -0.03 -4.93 6.57
N HIS A 95 -0.90 -5.81 6.09
CA HIS A 95 -0.52 -6.84 5.11
C HIS A 95 -1.37 -6.77 3.86
N LEU A 96 -0.69 -6.58 2.73
CA LEU A 96 -1.28 -6.59 1.40
C LEU A 96 -0.93 -7.89 0.68
N GLU A 97 -1.94 -8.63 0.27
CA GLU A 97 -1.80 -9.81 -0.57
C GLU A 97 -1.90 -9.42 -2.04
N ILE A 98 -0.99 -9.92 -2.87
CA ILE A 98 -1.04 -9.78 -4.34
C ILE A 98 -0.93 -11.18 -4.97
N THR A 99 -1.89 -11.52 -5.81
CA THR A 99 -2.04 -12.83 -6.43
C THR A 99 -2.10 -12.70 -7.95
N PRO A 100 -1.28 -13.41 -8.73
CA PRO A 100 -1.39 -13.44 -10.18
C PRO A 100 -2.78 -13.85 -10.65
N SER A 101 -3.35 -13.12 -11.62
CA SER A 101 -4.71 -13.43 -12.10
C SER A 101 -4.85 -14.82 -12.73
N ASN A 102 -3.74 -15.45 -13.12
CA ASN A 102 -3.69 -16.81 -13.66
C ASN A 102 -3.56 -17.92 -12.59
N GLY A 103 -3.69 -17.60 -11.30
CA GLY A 103 -3.63 -18.58 -10.21
C GLY A 103 -2.22 -19.02 -9.81
N GLY A 104 -1.21 -18.17 -10.09
CA GLY A 104 0.16 -18.38 -9.62
C GLY A 104 0.32 -18.18 -8.10
N ASN A 105 1.57 -18.23 -7.64
CA ASN A 105 1.88 -18.06 -6.22
C ASN A 105 1.49 -16.67 -5.72
N THR A 106 0.73 -16.66 -4.64
CA THR A 106 0.37 -15.46 -3.87
C THR A 106 1.56 -14.95 -3.07
N LEU A 107 1.75 -13.63 -3.06
CA LEU A 107 2.75 -12.95 -2.25
C LEU A 107 2.06 -12.04 -1.23
N ILE A 108 2.51 -12.09 0.01
CA ILE A 108 2.04 -11.22 1.09
C ILE A 108 3.16 -10.23 1.42
N TYR A 109 2.81 -8.95 1.39
CA TYR A 109 3.72 -7.84 1.66
C TYR A 109 3.34 -7.18 2.99
N GLU A 110 4.34 -6.89 3.82
CA GLU A 110 4.19 -5.85 4.85
C GLU A 110 3.99 -4.52 4.11
N ALA A 111 2.86 -3.87 4.31
CA ALA A 111 2.44 -2.69 3.59
C ALA A 111 2.20 -1.52 4.54
N ASN A 112 2.76 -0.36 4.19
CA ASN A 112 2.55 0.89 4.92
C ASN A 112 2.14 1.97 3.92
N LEU A 113 0.95 2.55 4.13
CA LEU A 113 0.42 3.63 3.33
C LEU A 113 0.45 4.93 4.14
N SER A 114 1.22 5.91 3.66
CA SER A 114 1.36 7.22 4.28
C SER A 114 1.17 8.31 3.23
N GLY A 115 -0.06 8.81 3.12
CA GLY A 115 -0.43 9.79 2.10
C GLY A 115 -0.21 9.28 0.68
N ASP A 116 0.71 9.92 -0.03
CA ASP A 116 1.07 9.60 -1.43
C ASP A 116 2.25 8.63 -1.54
N GLU A 117 2.62 7.97 -0.44
CA GLU A 117 3.66 6.95 -0.40
C GLU A 117 3.10 5.60 0.07
N LEU A 118 3.39 4.56 -0.70
CA LEU A 118 3.13 3.17 -0.33
C LEU A 118 4.47 2.44 -0.25
N THR A 119 4.78 1.91 0.91
CA THR A 119 5.91 1.01 1.10
C THR A 119 5.41 -0.43 1.13
N LEU A 120 5.99 -1.30 0.30
CA LEU A 120 5.76 -2.74 0.29
C LEU A 120 7.05 -3.47 0.61
N LYS A 121 7.04 -4.30 1.64
CA LYS A 121 8.20 -5.08 2.05
C LYS A 121 7.90 -6.55 1.99
N ILE A 122 8.82 -7.31 1.40
CA ILE A 122 8.77 -8.76 1.31
C ILE A 122 10.17 -9.32 1.46
N GLN A 123 10.38 -10.18 2.46
CA GLN A 123 11.70 -10.70 2.80
C GLN A 123 12.73 -9.56 2.98
N TYR A 124 13.80 -9.55 2.19
CA TYR A 124 14.85 -8.54 2.19
C TYR A 124 14.65 -7.46 1.12
N LEU A 125 13.47 -7.37 0.49
CA LEU A 125 13.16 -6.35 -0.51
C LEU A 125 12.17 -5.34 0.07
N THR A 126 12.50 -4.05 -0.10
CA THR A 126 11.61 -2.93 0.20
C THR A 126 11.37 -2.15 -1.09
N LEU A 127 10.10 -1.97 -1.43
CA LEU A 127 9.62 -1.17 -2.55
C LEU A 127 8.97 0.09 -1.99
N THR A 128 9.30 1.25 -2.56
CA THR A 128 8.57 2.49 -2.29
C THR A 128 7.90 2.94 -3.56
N LEU A 129 6.59 3.13 -3.50
CA LEU A 129 5.77 3.62 -4.58
C LEU A 129 5.27 5.03 -4.24
N LYS A 130 5.26 5.91 -5.25
CA LYS A 130 4.74 7.28 -5.16
C LYS A 130 3.48 7.43 -5.98
N LYS A 131 2.45 8.02 -5.40
CA LYS A 131 1.18 8.30 -6.08
C LYS A 131 1.40 9.30 -7.21
N LYS A 132 0.71 9.09 -8.34
CA LYS A 132 0.70 10.00 -9.49
C LYS A 132 -0.41 11.04 -9.38
#